data_AF-A0A975FVU7-F1
#
_entry.id   AF-A0A975FVU7-F1
#
_cell.length_a   1.000
_cell.length_b   1.000
_cell.length_c   1.000
_cell.angle_alpha   90.00
_cell.angle_beta   90.00
_cell.angle_gamma   90.00
#
_symmetry.space_group_name_H-M   'P 1'
#
loop_
_entity.id
_entity.type
_entity.pdbx_description
1 polymer ?
#
loop_
_entity_poly.entity_id
_entity_poly.type
_entity_poly.pdbx_seq_one_letter_code
_entity_poly.pdbx_strand_id
1 'polypeptide(L)'
;MPTPNLIIPGFLKSDTSSLFDYLCQHHDIFRSKFKKPHIYAFDDRYKNRFTNQGDFNFKKMYSKSKTFKFIPDASNIYVISKYGKQLKKCFTLFDKNPIFVLSFESLKNNFVQTINNIFGFLELEPVVIDKAQKNKTPTHRIIKRKIPTNIKLLEKKVGLNLITDSLLFNKKLKPLVFIEQDGIFIFDLLKNNVELLKKLNLIFPK
;
A
#
# COMPACT_ATOMS: atom_id res chain seq x y z
N MET A 1 20.67 6.01 -10.59
CA MET A 1 19.43 5.68 -11.34
C MET A 1 18.31 6.48 -10.72
N PRO A 2 17.28 6.92 -11.47
CA PRO A 2 16.16 7.62 -10.86
C PRO A 2 15.45 6.67 -9.89
N THR A 3 15.43 7.04 -8.61
CA THR A 3 14.66 6.36 -7.58
C THR A 3 13.33 7.08 -7.39
N PRO A 4 12.31 6.44 -6.78
CA PRO A 4 11.08 7.13 -6.46
C PRO A 4 11.34 8.38 -5.63
N ASN A 5 10.69 9.48 -6.00
CA ASN A 5 10.80 10.77 -5.32
C ASN A 5 9.43 11.29 -4.82
N LEU A 6 8.37 10.51 -5.04
CA LEU A 6 7.03 10.76 -4.54
C LEU A 6 6.55 9.51 -3.81
N ILE A 7 6.36 9.57 -2.50
CA ILE A 7 5.74 8.46 -1.77
C ILE A 7 4.24 8.74 -1.67
N ILE A 8 3.42 7.74 -1.97
CA ILE A 8 1.98 7.73 -1.70
C ILE A 8 1.73 6.68 -0.62
N PRO A 9 2.10 6.97 0.64
CA PRO A 9 1.90 6.04 1.74
C PRO A 9 0.41 6.04 2.08
N GLY A 10 -0.24 4.89 2.07
CA GLY A 10 -1.60 4.82 2.58
C GLY A 10 -2.02 3.44 3.03
N PHE A 11 -3.13 3.43 3.76
CA PHE A 11 -3.64 2.24 4.42
C PHE A 11 -4.15 1.21 3.41
N LEU A 12 -4.23 -0.05 3.83
CA LEU A 12 -4.91 -1.06 3.05
C LEU A 12 -6.38 -0.68 2.90
N LYS A 13 -6.90 -0.69 1.66
CA LYS A 13 -8.29 -0.33 1.33
C LYS A 13 -8.65 1.16 1.47
N SER A 14 -7.67 2.07 1.51
CA SER A 14 -7.92 3.52 1.42
C SER A 14 -7.74 4.07 0.00
N ASP A 15 -8.02 3.25 -1.04
CA ASP A 15 -7.89 3.61 -2.46
C ASP A 15 -6.54 4.18 -2.92
N THR A 16 -5.43 3.79 -2.27
CA THR A 16 -4.08 4.16 -2.72
C THR A 16 -3.74 3.63 -4.12
N SER A 17 -4.49 2.65 -4.63
CA SER A 17 -4.33 2.17 -6.00
C SER A 17 -4.94 3.14 -6.98
N SER A 18 -6.20 3.51 -6.74
CA SER A 18 -6.90 4.50 -7.52
C SER A 18 -6.16 5.84 -7.53
N LEU A 19 -5.67 6.31 -6.37
CA LEU A 19 -4.91 7.56 -6.30
C LEU A 19 -3.62 7.51 -7.15
N PHE A 20 -2.85 6.43 -7.06
CA PHE A 20 -1.68 6.24 -7.94
C PHE A 20 -2.09 6.26 -9.42
N ASP A 21 -3.19 5.59 -9.75
CA ASP A 21 -3.69 5.51 -11.12
C ASP A 21 -4.15 6.87 -11.64
N TYR A 22 -4.74 7.71 -10.80
CA TYR A 22 -5.14 9.08 -11.12
C TYR A 22 -3.93 9.98 -11.36
N LEU A 23 -2.98 10.01 -10.42
CA LEU A 23 -1.80 10.88 -10.53
C LEU A 23 -0.93 10.51 -11.74
N CYS A 24 -0.77 9.22 -12.05
CA CYS A 24 -0.01 8.75 -13.19
C CYS A 24 -0.67 9.02 -14.57
N GLN A 25 -1.80 9.73 -14.63
CA GLN A 25 -2.32 10.27 -15.90
C GLN A 25 -1.64 11.60 -16.27
N HIS A 26 -0.98 12.27 -15.31
CA HIS A 26 -0.23 13.49 -15.56
C HIS A 26 1.08 13.17 -16.30
N HIS A 27 1.42 13.96 -17.31
CA HIS A 27 2.58 13.73 -18.19
C HIS A 27 3.93 13.79 -17.46
N ASP A 28 4.03 14.60 -16.41
CA ASP A 28 5.23 14.67 -15.54
C ASP A 28 5.34 13.58 -14.47
N ILE A 29 4.34 12.70 -14.33
CA ILE A 29 4.33 11.64 -13.32
C ILE A 29 4.54 10.28 -13.98
N PHE A 30 5.64 9.61 -13.64
CA PHE A 30 6.00 8.32 -14.18
C PHE A 30 5.07 7.21 -13.69
N ARG A 31 4.58 6.37 -14.60
CA ARG A 31 3.88 5.14 -14.25
C ARG A 31 4.82 3.93 -14.24
N SER A 32 5.14 3.42 -13.05
CA SER A 32 5.82 2.13 -12.93
C SER A 32 4.89 0.97 -13.31
N LYS A 33 5.47 -0.13 -13.85
CA LYS A 33 4.74 -1.37 -14.12
C LYS A 33 4.11 -1.96 -12.85
N PHE A 34 4.81 -1.84 -11.73
CA PHE A 34 4.33 -2.28 -10.43
C PHE A 34 4.11 -1.09 -9.52
N LYS A 35 2.86 -0.92 -9.06
CA LYS A 35 2.46 0.15 -8.14
C LYS A 35 3.20 0.09 -6.79
N LYS A 36 3.42 -1.13 -6.28
CA LYS A 36 3.98 -1.39 -4.95
C LYS A 36 5.37 -2.03 -5.08
N PRO A 37 6.39 -1.27 -5.47
CA PRO A 37 7.73 -1.79 -5.68
C PRO A 37 8.48 -2.06 -4.37
N HIS A 38 7.99 -1.53 -3.25
CA HIS A 38 8.56 -1.73 -1.90
C HIS A 38 10.02 -1.26 -1.80
N ILE A 39 10.37 -0.15 -2.46
CA ILE A 39 11.77 0.30 -2.62
C ILE A 39 12.40 0.71 -1.30
N TYR A 40 11.62 1.38 -0.46
CA TYR A 40 12.07 1.79 0.86
C TYR A 40 11.55 0.84 1.94
N ALA A 41 11.11 -0.37 1.55
CA ALA A 41 10.63 -1.34 2.51
C ALA A 41 11.80 -1.92 3.29
N PHE A 42 11.92 -1.53 4.55
CA PHE A 42 13.01 -1.92 5.44
C PHE A 42 12.85 -3.33 6.05
N ASP A 43 11.97 -4.15 5.49
CA ASP A 43 11.72 -5.49 5.99
C ASP A 43 12.56 -6.50 5.21
N ASP A 44 13.25 -7.37 5.94
CA ASP A 44 14.20 -8.36 5.40
C ASP A 44 13.59 -9.25 4.32
N ARG A 45 12.27 -9.46 4.36
CA ARG A 45 11.50 -10.18 3.33
C ARG A 45 11.61 -9.55 1.94
N TYR A 46 11.99 -8.27 1.86
CA TYR A 46 12.09 -7.51 0.61
C TYR A 46 13.53 -7.27 0.15
N LYS A 47 14.55 -7.64 0.95
CA LYS A 47 15.98 -7.48 0.59
C LYS A 47 16.33 -8.11 -0.76
N ASN A 48 15.75 -9.28 -1.06
CA ASN A 48 16.03 -10.01 -2.31
C ASN A 48 15.34 -9.41 -3.53
N ARG A 49 14.40 -8.46 -3.37
CA ARG A 49 13.74 -7.79 -4.51
C ARG A 49 14.67 -6.82 -5.24
N PHE A 50 15.74 -6.38 -4.58
CA PHE A 50 16.76 -5.49 -5.14
C PHE A 50 17.85 -6.23 -5.92
N THR A 51 17.75 -7.57 -6.03
CA THR A 51 18.64 -8.33 -6.90
C THR A 51 18.31 -8.01 -8.36
N ASN A 52 19.33 -7.94 -9.22
CA ASN A 52 19.15 -7.66 -10.66
C ASN A 52 18.44 -8.79 -11.43
N GLN A 53 17.83 -9.75 -10.73
CA GLN A 53 17.26 -10.98 -11.26
C GLN A 53 15.75 -11.03 -10.96
N GLY A 54 14.97 -11.55 -11.91
CA GLY A 54 13.50 -11.71 -11.80
C GLY A 54 12.67 -10.47 -12.17
N ASP A 55 11.36 -10.57 -11.95
CA ASP A 55 10.36 -9.56 -12.37
C ASP A 55 10.52 -8.18 -11.70
N PHE A 56 11.29 -8.09 -10.61
CA PHE A 56 11.53 -6.88 -9.82
C PHE A 56 12.83 -6.15 -10.17
N ASN A 57 13.41 -6.38 -11.35
CA ASN A 57 14.60 -5.64 -11.79
C ASN A 57 14.32 -4.13 -11.87
N PHE A 58 14.78 -3.40 -10.86
CA PHE A 58 14.57 -1.96 -10.70
C PHE A 58 15.13 -1.14 -11.86
N LYS A 59 16.33 -1.47 -12.34
CA LYS A 59 16.97 -0.78 -13.47
C LYS A 59 16.10 -0.85 -14.72
N LYS A 60 15.50 -2.02 -14.98
CA LYS A 60 14.57 -2.21 -16.09
C LYS A 60 13.27 -1.44 -15.87
N MET A 61 12.70 -1.52 -14.67
CA MET A 61 11.40 -0.92 -14.37
C MET A 61 11.41 0.61 -14.44
N TYR A 62 12.50 1.25 -14.02
CA TYR A 62 12.66 2.71 -14.02
C TYR A 62 13.55 3.22 -15.16
N SER A 63 13.85 2.39 -16.16
CA SER A 63 14.67 2.79 -17.30
C SER A 63 14.12 4.02 -18.04
N LYS A 64 12.79 4.14 -18.11
CA LYS A 64 12.06 5.22 -18.77
C LYS A 64 11.67 6.38 -17.85
N SER A 65 12.02 6.35 -16.56
CA SER A 65 11.56 7.36 -15.61
C SER A 65 12.40 8.65 -15.62
N LYS A 66 13.53 8.68 -16.33
CA LYS A 66 14.47 9.81 -16.35
C LYS A 66 13.87 11.12 -16.84
N THR A 67 12.85 11.07 -17.68
CA THR A 67 12.21 12.25 -18.29
C THR A 67 11.05 12.80 -17.48
N PHE A 68 10.69 12.16 -16.35
CA PHE A 68 9.54 12.53 -15.54
C PHE A 68 9.99 13.30 -14.30
N LYS A 69 9.23 14.32 -13.90
CA LYS A 69 9.49 15.10 -12.67
C LYS A 69 9.27 14.24 -11.42
N PHE A 70 8.21 13.43 -11.42
CA PHE A 70 7.86 12.59 -10.29
C PHE A 70 7.82 11.10 -10.62
N ILE A 71 8.31 10.31 -9.69
CA ILE A 71 8.40 8.86 -9.75
C ILE A 71 7.72 8.32 -8.48
N PRO A 72 6.44 7.94 -8.55
CA PRO A 72 5.66 7.52 -7.41
C PRO A 72 6.02 6.10 -6.89
N ASP A 73 6.00 5.93 -5.58
CA ASP A 73 5.93 4.65 -4.88
C ASP A 73 4.70 4.63 -3.97
N ALA A 74 3.70 3.80 -4.33
CA ALA A 74 2.45 3.64 -3.58
C ALA A 74 2.40 2.32 -2.78
N SER A 75 3.55 1.89 -2.25
CA SER A 75 3.66 0.71 -1.39
C SER A 75 3.03 0.95 -0.02
N ASN A 76 2.06 0.10 0.35
CA ASN A 76 1.37 0.22 1.64
C ASN A 76 2.20 -0.29 2.84
N ILE A 77 3.39 -0.86 2.60
CA ILE A 77 4.22 -1.41 3.68
C ILE A 77 4.76 -0.32 4.62
N TYR A 78 4.82 0.92 4.15
CA TYR A 78 5.17 2.08 4.95
C TYR A 78 4.13 2.41 6.01
N VAL A 79 2.97 1.72 6.04
CA VAL A 79 1.82 2.19 6.82
C VAL A 79 0.92 1.10 7.41
N ILE A 80 1.45 -0.10 7.69
CA ILE A 80 0.61 -1.20 8.22
C ILE A 80 0.20 -0.95 9.69
N SER A 81 1.04 -0.29 10.48
CA SER A 81 0.77 0.13 11.87
C SER A 81 1.89 1.07 12.36
N LYS A 82 1.71 1.76 13.49
CA LYS A 82 2.74 2.65 14.08
C LYS A 82 3.23 3.72 13.09
N TYR A 83 2.27 4.44 12.52
CA TYR A 83 2.45 5.48 11.48
C TYR A 83 3.59 6.45 11.78
N GLY A 84 3.64 7.01 12.99
CA GLY A 84 4.70 7.97 13.35
C GLY A 84 6.10 7.39 13.17
N LYS A 85 6.32 6.12 13.59
CA LYS A 85 7.62 5.45 13.40
C LYS A 85 7.95 5.22 11.93
N GLN A 86 6.96 4.90 11.11
CA GLN A 86 7.18 4.58 9.70
C GLN A 86 7.38 5.85 8.87
N LEU A 87 6.56 6.88 9.09
CA LEU A 87 6.69 8.20 8.45
C LEU A 87 7.98 8.92 8.85
N LYS A 88 8.42 8.80 10.12
CA LYS A 88 9.72 9.33 10.54
C LYS A 88 10.87 8.81 9.67
N LYS A 89 10.81 7.55 9.23
CA LYS A 89 11.82 6.97 8.32
C LYS A 89 11.69 7.50 6.89
N CYS A 90 10.48 7.71 6.40
CA CYS A 90 10.29 8.39 5.12
C CYS A 90 10.96 9.78 5.15
N PHE A 91 10.84 10.53 6.25
CA PHE A 91 11.52 11.84 6.38
C PHE A 91 13.03 11.79 6.49
N THR A 92 13.61 10.62 6.84
CA THR A 92 15.07 10.46 6.77
C THR A 92 15.57 10.15 5.36
N LEU A 93 14.69 9.70 4.46
CA LEU A 93 15.03 9.31 3.09
C LEU A 93 14.87 10.44 2.08
N PHE A 94 14.01 11.41 2.38
CA PHE A 94 13.76 12.58 1.55
C PHE A 94 14.14 13.80 2.35
N ASP A 95 15.02 14.65 1.79
CA ASP A 95 15.21 16.01 2.29
C ASP A 95 13.84 16.65 2.48
N LYS A 96 13.65 17.40 3.58
CA LYS A 96 12.39 17.91 4.15
C LYS A 96 11.37 18.43 3.11
N ASN A 97 10.81 17.54 2.33
CA ASN A 97 9.77 17.85 1.37
C ASN A 97 8.50 18.07 2.17
N PRO A 98 7.66 19.02 1.76
CA PRO A 98 6.36 19.18 2.39
C PRO A 98 5.59 17.86 2.25
N ILE A 99 4.62 17.61 3.14
CA ILE A 99 3.83 16.38 3.16
C ILE A 99 2.39 16.75 2.87
N PHE A 100 1.80 16.08 1.88
CA PHE A 100 0.39 16.25 1.58
C PHE A 100 -0.42 15.18 2.33
N VAL A 101 -1.19 15.60 3.33
CA VAL A 101 -2.10 14.72 4.05
C VAL A 101 -3.47 14.76 3.37
N LEU A 102 -3.98 13.60 2.97
CA LEU A 102 -5.31 13.46 2.36
C LEU A 102 -6.16 12.43 3.11
N SER A 103 -7.45 12.70 3.22
CA SER A 103 -8.43 11.73 3.70
C SER A 103 -9.09 11.00 2.53
N PHE A 104 -9.56 9.78 2.79
CA PHE A 104 -10.29 9.00 1.79
C PHE A 104 -11.62 9.67 1.42
N GLU A 105 -12.27 10.28 2.41
CA GLU A 105 -13.52 11.01 2.30
C GLU A 105 -13.39 12.19 1.34
N SER A 106 -12.31 12.98 1.47
CA SER A 106 -12.05 14.10 0.56
C SER A 106 -11.82 13.63 -0.88
N LEU A 107 -11.03 12.57 -1.07
CA LEU A 107 -10.80 11.99 -2.40
C LEU A 107 -12.12 11.47 -3.03
N LYS A 108 -13.02 10.93 -2.22
CA LYS A 108 -14.31 10.40 -2.69
C LYS A 108 -15.31 11.51 -3.00
N ASN A 109 -15.50 12.44 -2.07
CA ASN A 109 -16.57 13.44 -2.08
C ASN A 109 -16.18 14.70 -2.85
N ASN A 110 -14.91 15.11 -2.79
CA ASN A 110 -14.37 16.34 -3.38
C ASN A 110 -13.25 16.02 -4.37
N PHE A 111 -13.50 15.07 -5.29
CA PHE A 111 -12.46 14.47 -6.13
C PHE A 111 -11.62 15.48 -6.93
N VAL A 112 -12.26 16.31 -7.75
CA VAL A 112 -11.56 17.27 -8.64
C VAL A 112 -10.73 18.25 -7.82
N GLN A 113 -11.32 18.83 -6.77
CA GLN A 113 -10.62 19.75 -5.88
C GLN A 113 -9.42 19.07 -5.19
N THR A 114 -9.60 17.84 -4.69
CA THR A 114 -8.54 17.10 -4.00
C THR A 114 -7.37 16.80 -4.94
N ILE A 115 -7.64 16.37 -6.17
CA ILE A 115 -6.62 16.11 -7.18
C ILE A 115 -5.88 17.40 -7.56
N ASN A 116 -6.60 18.50 -7.79
CA ASN A 116 -5.99 19.79 -8.12
C ASN A 116 -5.13 20.33 -6.97
N ASN A 117 -5.56 20.13 -5.72
CA ASN A 117 -4.75 20.48 -4.55
C ASN A 117 -3.45 19.66 -4.50
N ILE A 118 -3.48 18.38 -4.89
CA ILE A 118 -2.27 17.55 -4.99
C ILE A 118 -1.37 18.06 -6.11
N PHE A 119 -1.91 18.41 -7.28
CA PHE A 119 -1.11 18.98 -8.37
C PHE A 119 -0.48 20.31 -7.99
N GLY A 120 -1.24 21.22 -7.36
CA GLY A 120 -0.70 22.48 -6.85
C GLY A 120 0.41 22.27 -5.82
N PHE A 121 0.25 21.30 -4.92
CA PHE A 121 1.29 20.91 -3.97
C PHE A 121 2.55 20.33 -4.64
N LEU A 122 2.40 19.63 -5.76
CA LEU A 122 3.50 19.10 -6.57
C LEU A 122 4.07 20.14 -7.56
N GLU A 123 3.53 21.36 -7.57
CA GLU A 123 3.85 22.42 -8.54
C GLU A 123 3.69 21.89 -9.97
N LEU A 124 2.52 21.31 -10.24
CA LEU A 124 2.11 20.78 -11.54
C LEU A 124 0.83 21.47 -11.99
N GLU A 125 0.70 21.63 -13.30
CA GLU A 125 -0.54 22.13 -13.89
C GLU A 125 -1.67 21.10 -13.73
N PRO A 126 -2.89 21.52 -13.37
CA PRO A 126 -4.03 20.62 -13.30
C PRO A 126 -4.34 19.98 -14.65
N VAL A 127 -4.62 18.67 -14.65
CA VAL A 127 -5.08 17.94 -15.82
C VAL A 127 -6.40 17.24 -15.54
N VAL A 128 -7.19 16.98 -16.58
CA VAL A 128 -8.45 16.24 -16.46
C VAL A 128 -8.14 14.77 -16.20
N ILE A 129 -8.68 14.23 -15.11
CA ILE A 129 -8.47 12.84 -14.69
C ILE A 129 -9.71 12.00 -14.97
N ASP A 130 -9.50 10.88 -15.67
CA ASP A 130 -10.53 9.86 -15.84
C ASP A 130 -10.62 8.96 -14.59
N LYS A 131 -11.79 8.98 -13.94
CA LYS A 131 -12.13 8.17 -12.76
C LYS A 131 -12.57 6.74 -13.11
N ALA A 132 -12.82 6.44 -14.38
CA ALA A 132 -13.39 5.17 -14.83
C ALA A 132 -12.47 3.95 -14.62
N GLN A 133 -11.17 4.16 -14.37
CA GLN A 133 -10.25 3.09 -13.99
C GLN A 133 -10.55 2.56 -12.58
N LYS A 134 -11.57 1.69 -12.48
CA LYS A 134 -11.79 0.88 -11.28
C LYS A 134 -10.78 -0.25 -11.25
N ASN A 135 -9.97 -0.29 -10.20
CA ASN A 135 -9.19 -1.46 -9.85
C ASN A 135 -10.15 -2.66 -9.69
N LYS A 136 -10.09 -3.63 -10.61
CA LYS A 136 -10.81 -4.90 -10.45
C LYS A 136 -10.21 -5.60 -9.23
N THR A 137 -10.88 -5.50 -8.08
CA THR A 137 -10.55 -6.36 -6.94
C THR A 137 -10.59 -7.80 -7.44
N PRO A 138 -9.51 -8.58 -7.31
CA PRO A 138 -9.55 -9.99 -7.66
C PRO A 138 -10.68 -10.60 -6.85
N THR A 139 -11.79 -10.93 -7.50
CA THR A 139 -12.78 -11.80 -6.89
C THR A 139 -12.05 -13.11 -6.70
N HIS A 140 -11.75 -13.48 -5.46
CA HIS A 140 -11.18 -14.79 -5.18
C HIS A 140 -12.07 -15.82 -5.86
N ARG A 141 -11.61 -16.42 -6.96
CA ARG A 141 -12.26 -17.61 -7.51
C ARG A 141 -12.08 -18.64 -6.42
N ILE A 142 -13.17 -18.98 -5.73
CA ILE A 142 -13.18 -20.16 -4.86
C ILE A 142 -12.90 -21.33 -5.80
N ILE A 143 -11.65 -21.78 -5.85
CA ILE A 143 -11.31 -22.99 -6.56
C ILE A 143 -11.91 -24.12 -5.72
N LYS A 144 -13.12 -24.57 -6.09
CA LYS A 144 -13.71 -25.80 -5.56
C LYS A 144 -12.95 -27.00 -6.11
N ARG A 145 -11.68 -27.18 -5.73
CA ARG A 145 -10.94 -28.41 -6.01
C ARG A 145 -11.45 -29.49 -5.07
N LYS A 146 -12.15 -30.50 -5.59
CA LYS A 146 -12.39 -31.74 -4.84
C LYS A 146 -11.03 -32.38 -4.59
N ILE A 147 -10.67 -32.58 -3.33
CA ILE A 147 -9.47 -33.33 -2.97
C ILE A 147 -9.71 -34.80 -3.36
N PRO A 148 -8.86 -35.42 -4.21
CA PRO A 148 -8.97 -36.84 -4.52
C PRO A 148 -8.93 -37.69 -3.24
N THR A 149 -9.82 -38.68 -3.13
CA THR A 149 -10.00 -39.52 -1.95
C THR A 149 -8.70 -40.17 -1.47
N ASN A 150 -7.85 -40.54 -2.42
CA ASN A 150 -6.56 -41.21 -2.21
C ASN A 150 -5.61 -40.34 -1.39
N ILE A 151 -5.65 -39.02 -1.59
CA ILE A 151 -4.78 -38.07 -0.90
C ILE A 151 -5.25 -37.88 0.55
N LYS A 152 -6.57 -37.81 0.80
CA LYS A 152 -7.13 -37.80 2.16
C LYS A 152 -6.81 -39.09 2.94
N LEU A 153 -6.81 -40.23 2.26
CA LEU A 153 -6.41 -41.53 2.83
C LEU A 153 -4.92 -41.55 3.19
N LEU A 154 -4.07 -40.97 2.35
CA LEU A 154 -2.64 -40.79 2.61
C LEU A 154 -2.40 -39.91 3.83
N GLU A 155 -3.02 -38.72 3.89
CA GLU A 155 -2.97 -37.81 5.06
C GLU A 155 -3.30 -38.53 6.36
N LYS A 156 -4.38 -39.33 6.37
CA LYS A 156 -4.78 -40.14 7.52
C LYS A 156 -3.74 -41.20 7.91
N LYS A 157 -3.03 -41.79 6.93
CA LYS A 157 -1.99 -42.81 7.18
C LYS A 157 -0.70 -42.21 7.72
N VAL A 158 -0.29 -41.03 7.24
CA VAL A 158 0.94 -40.36 7.71
C VAL A 158 0.72 -39.39 8.88
N GLY A 159 -0.53 -39.24 9.35
CA GLY A 159 -0.85 -38.37 10.50
C GLY A 159 -0.66 -36.88 10.21
N LEU A 160 -0.73 -36.47 8.95
CA LEU A 160 -0.52 -35.08 8.51
C LEU A 160 -1.82 -34.51 7.91
N ASN A 161 -2.13 -33.26 8.22
CA ASN A 161 -3.35 -32.55 7.80
C ASN A 161 -3.08 -31.38 6.84
N LEU A 162 -2.06 -31.49 5.99
CA LEU A 162 -1.54 -30.40 5.15
C LEU A 162 -2.59 -29.77 4.22
N ILE A 163 -3.48 -30.57 3.64
CA ILE A 163 -4.49 -30.13 2.68
C ILE A 163 -5.72 -29.59 3.41
N THR A 164 -6.12 -30.22 4.50
CA THR A 164 -7.19 -29.71 5.38
C THR A 164 -6.83 -28.35 5.98
N ASP A 165 -5.57 -28.14 6.36
CA ASP A 165 -5.09 -26.86 6.87
C ASP A 165 -5.04 -25.80 5.76
N SER A 166 -4.67 -26.16 4.52
CA SER A 166 -4.74 -25.25 3.37
C SER A 166 -6.17 -24.77 3.07
N LEU A 167 -7.19 -25.61 3.36
CA LEU A 167 -8.60 -25.27 3.22
C LEU A 167 -9.16 -24.45 4.39
N LEU A 168 -8.60 -24.59 5.61
CA LEU A 168 -8.95 -23.75 6.76
C LEU A 168 -8.66 -22.26 6.48
N PHE A 169 -7.61 -21.95 5.72
CA PHE A 169 -7.30 -20.59 5.27
C PHE A 169 -8.35 -19.98 4.32
N ASN A 170 -9.20 -20.82 3.70
CA ASN A 170 -10.34 -20.37 2.87
C ASN A 170 -11.65 -20.25 3.67
N LYS A 171 -11.67 -20.63 4.95
CA LYS A 171 -12.85 -20.49 5.79
C LYS A 171 -13.05 -19.00 6.08
N LYS A 172 -14.25 -18.49 5.82
CA LYS A 172 -14.61 -17.10 6.14
C LYS A 172 -14.42 -16.90 7.65
N LEU A 173 -13.34 -16.22 8.04
CA LEU A 173 -13.07 -15.93 9.44
C LEU A 173 -14.25 -15.14 9.99
N LYS A 174 -14.82 -15.58 11.11
CA LYS A 174 -15.80 -14.76 11.82
C LYS A 174 -15.07 -13.49 12.28
N PRO A 175 -15.66 -12.29 12.10
CA PRO A 175 -15.08 -11.08 12.66
C PRO A 175 -14.88 -11.28 14.16
N LEU A 176 -13.70 -10.92 14.68
CA LEU A 176 -13.50 -10.84 16.12
C LEU A 176 -14.46 -9.78 16.67
N VAL A 177 -15.14 -10.11 17.76
CA VAL A 177 -15.93 -9.12 18.51
C VAL A 177 -14.95 -8.39 19.41
N PHE A 178 -14.74 -7.11 19.15
CA PHE A 178 -13.90 -6.26 19.97
C PHE A 178 -14.69 -5.79 21.19
N ILE A 179 -14.13 -6.00 22.38
CA ILE A 179 -14.66 -5.41 23.61
C ILE A 179 -14.00 -4.05 23.86
N GLU A 180 -14.60 -3.24 24.73
CA GLU A 180 -14.08 -1.91 25.09
C GLU A 180 -12.63 -1.97 25.59
N GLN A 181 -12.29 -3.00 26.37
CA GLN A 181 -10.94 -3.23 26.90
C GLN A 181 -9.91 -3.45 25.78
N ASP A 182 -10.28 -4.13 24.69
CA ASP A 182 -9.40 -4.28 23.51
C ASP A 182 -9.14 -2.92 22.86
N GLY A 183 -10.16 -2.05 22.83
CA GLY A 183 -10.06 -0.68 22.32
C GLY A 183 -9.08 0.15 23.13
N ILE A 184 -9.21 0.11 24.47
CA ILE A 184 -8.29 0.81 25.39
C ILE A 184 -6.86 0.28 25.21
N PHE A 185 -6.69 -1.04 25.18
CA PHE A 185 -5.38 -1.67 24.96
C PHE A 185 -4.74 -1.24 23.64
N ILE A 186 -5.49 -1.24 22.53
CA ILE A 186 -4.99 -0.79 21.23
C ILE A 186 -4.65 0.69 21.25
N PHE A 187 -5.47 1.51 21.90
CA PHE A 187 -5.20 2.94 22.04
C PHE A 187 -3.89 3.18 22.79
N ASP A 188 -3.69 2.54 23.94
CA ASP A 188 -2.47 2.66 24.73
C ASP A 188 -1.24 2.15 23.98
N LEU A 189 -1.37 1.03 23.26
CA LEU A 189 -0.32 0.48 22.39
C LEU A 189 0.11 1.46 21.29
N LEU A 190 -0.81 2.29 20.80
CA LEU A 190 -0.59 3.23 19.70
C LEU A 190 -0.39 4.69 20.16
N LYS A 191 -0.65 5.02 21.43
CA LYS A 191 -0.63 6.38 21.98
C LYS A 191 0.66 7.13 21.64
N ASN A 192 1.80 6.51 21.91
CA ASN A 192 3.11 7.09 21.62
C ASN A 192 3.32 7.37 20.11
N ASN A 193 2.70 6.57 19.23
CA ASN A 193 2.75 6.82 17.79
C ASN A 193 1.83 7.96 17.36
N VAL A 194 0.65 8.08 17.97
CA VAL A 194 -0.26 9.19 17.73
C VAL A 194 0.41 10.50 18.14
N GLU A 195 1.04 10.55 19.32
CA GLU A 195 1.81 11.72 19.78
C GLU A 195 2.95 12.07 18.82
N LEU A 196 3.66 11.06 18.29
CA LEU A 196 4.70 11.29 17.28
C LEU A 196 4.11 11.91 16.00
N LEU A 197 2.93 11.50 15.55
CA LEU A 197 2.26 12.15 14.42
C LEU A 197 1.91 13.61 14.73
N LYS A 198 1.46 13.92 15.95
CA LYS A 198 1.19 15.29 16.37
C LYS A 198 2.45 16.16 16.31
N LYS A 199 3.57 15.64 16.83
CA LYS A 199 4.88 16.31 16.79
C LYS A 199 5.38 16.55 15.36
N LEU A 200 5.01 15.69 14.43
CA LEU A 200 5.34 15.80 13.01
C LEU A 200 4.33 16.66 12.23
N ASN A 201 3.30 17.20 12.89
CA ASN A 201 2.19 17.95 12.29
C ASN A 201 1.40 17.17 11.22
N LEU A 202 1.21 15.87 11.44
CA LEU A 202 0.57 14.94 10.49
C LEU A 202 -0.78 14.42 10.97
N ILE A 203 -1.47 15.21 11.78
CA ILE A 203 -2.82 14.87 12.21
C ILE A 203 -3.77 15.16 11.04
N PHE A 204 -4.72 14.27 10.79
CA PHE A 204 -5.78 14.56 9.84
C PHE A 204 -6.51 15.84 10.24
N PRO A 205 -6.74 16.78 9.31
CA PRO A 205 -7.61 17.91 9.59
C PRO A 205 -8.98 17.40 10.02
N LYS A 206 -9.58 18.05 11.02
CA LYS A 206 -10.95 17.78 11.47
C LYS A 206 -11.95 18.10 10.38
#